data_AF-A0A938CZB4-F1
#
_entry.id   AF-A0A938CZB4-F1
#
_cell.length_a   1.000
_cell.length_b   1.000
_cell.length_c   1.000
_cell.angle_alpha   90.00
_cell.angle_beta   90.00
_cell.angle_gamma   90.00
#
_symmetry.space_group_name_H-M   'P 1'
#
loop_
_entity.id
_entity.type
_entity.pdbx_description
1 polymer ?
#
loop_
_entity_poly.entity_id
_entity_poly.type
_entity_poly.pdbx_seq_one_letter_code
_entity_poly.pdbx_strand_id
1 'polypeptide(L)'
;MSAPHRSSDPATTLALPGRRQALALLFALAALAALLASGPALAQEQPRTLDAPRSTGVVAERWDGYAILRDNTAGADLRAVVETINRKRRDHYGEVARREGTTIESVGRIYAQQIFNQAPAGTWFLGEDGNWKRK
;
A
#
# COMPACT_ATOMS: atom_id res chain seq x y z
N MET A 1 -24.29 68.47 -21.86
CA MET A 1 -23.27 68.21 -20.84
C MET A 1 -23.13 66.71 -20.66
N SER A 2 -21.97 66.21 -21.10
CA SER A 2 -21.18 65.07 -20.61
C SER A 2 -21.86 63.73 -20.26
N ALA A 3 -21.60 62.70 -21.08
CA ALA A 3 -21.05 61.43 -20.56
C ALA A 3 -19.54 61.64 -20.21
N PRO A 4 -18.77 60.72 -19.58
CA PRO A 4 -19.03 59.31 -19.22
C PRO A 4 -18.47 58.90 -17.81
N HIS A 5 -18.67 57.65 -17.36
CA HIS A 5 -17.53 56.73 -17.10
C HIS A 5 -17.97 55.28 -16.86
N ARG A 6 -17.23 54.40 -17.51
CA ARG A 6 -17.20 52.94 -17.52
C ARG A 6 -16.60 52.38 -16.23
N SER A 7 -17.15 51.30 -15.68
CA SER A 7 -16.38 50.16 -15.14
C SER A 7 -17.27 48.93 -14.99
N SER A 8 -17.11 48.03 -15.94
CA SER A 8 -17.48 46.64 -15.91
C SER A 8 -16.61 45.86 -14.92
N ASP A 9 -17.23 45.09 -14.03
CA ASP A 9 -16.59 43.94 -13.40
C ASP A 9 -17.39 42.66 -13.74
N PRO A 10 -16.79 41.71 -14.47
CA PRO A 10 -17.34 40.38 -14.65
C PRO A 10 -16.75 39.46 -13.56
N ALA A 11 -17.57 39.06 -12.59
CA ALA A 11 -17.13 38.07 -11.60
C ALA A 11 -18.17 36.96 -11.44
N THR A 12 -17.97 35.95 -12.29
CA THR A 12 -18.08 34.53 -11.94
C THR A 12 -19.47 34.04 -11.53
N THR A 13 -20.35 33.90 -12.51
CA THR A 13 -21.43 32.91 -12.45
C THR A 13 -20.79 31.53 -12.23
N LEU A 14 -20.88 31.00 -11.02
CA LEU A 14 -20.53 29.62 -10.71
C LEU A 14 -21.47 28.72 -11.50
N ALA A 15 -21.02 28.25 -12.67
CA ALA A 15 -21.77 27.31 -13.48
C ALA A 15 -21.97 26.03 -12.66
N LEU A 16 -23.21 25.78 -12.23
CA LEU A 16 -23.56 24.53 -11.58
C LEU A 16 -23.31 23.38 -12.56
N PRO A 17 -22.56 22.33 -12.17
CA PRO A 17 -22.28 21.21 -13.04
C PRO A 17 -23.59 20.56 -13.52
N GLY A 18 -23.68 20.29 -14.82
CA GLY A 18 -24.85 19.67 -15.42
C GLY A 18 -25.16 18.30 -14.80
N ARG A 19 -26.42 17.86 -14.87
CA ARG A 19 -26.94 16.63 -14.22
C ARG A 19 -26.08 15.36 -14.39
N ARG A 20 -25.27 15.25 -15.45
CA ARG A 20 -24.33 14.13 -15.67
C ARG A 20 -23.07 14.21 -14.79
N GLN A 21 -22.59 15.41 -14.47
CA GLN A 21 -21.49 15.65 -13.53
C GLN A 21 -21.97 15.70 -12.07
N ALA A 22 -23.23 16.06 -11.83
CA ALA A 22 -23.87 15.91 -10.51
C ALA A 22 -24.07 14.42 -10.12
N LEU A 23 -24.34 13.53 -11.09
CA LEU A 23 -24.38 12.09 -10.85
C LEU A 23 -22.99 11.49 -10.61
N ALA A 24 -21.94 11.98 -11.26
CA ALA A 24 -20.56 11.56 -10.99
C ALA A 24 -20.04 12.03 -9.62
N LEU A 25 -20.53 13.17 -9.11
CA LEU A 25 -20.18 13.68 -7.78
C LEU A 25 -21.00 13.06 -6.64
N LEU A 26 -22.18 12.50 -6.92
CA LEU A 26 -22.96 11.74 -5.93
C LEU A 26 -22.44 10.30 -5.73
N PHE A 27 -21.75 9.71 -6.71
CA PHE A 27 -21.01 8.45 -6.50
C PHE A 27 -19.69 8.64 -5.73
N ALA A 28 -19.13 9.85 -5.70
CA ALA A 28 -17.94 10.20 -4.92
C ALA A 28 -18.21 10.46 -3.42
N LEU A 29 -19.48 10.46 -2.97
CA LEU A 29 -19.85 10.60 -1.56
C LEU A 29 -20.65 9.41 -0.99
N ALA A 30 -21.13 8.48 -1.84
CA ALA A 30 -21.83 7.27 -1.39
C ALA A 30 -20.91 6.08 -1.05
N ALA A 31 -19.59 6.21 -1.25
CA ALA A 31 -18.61 5.26 -0.73
C ALA A 31 -18.19 5.52 0.74
N LEU A 32 -18.77 6.54 1.38
CA LEU A 32 -18.49 6.90 2.78
C LEU A 32 -19.62 6.48 3.76
N ALA A 33 -20.68 5.81 3.30
CA ALA A 33 -21.84 5.47 4.14
C ALA A 33 -22.32 4.01 4.05
N ALA A 34 -21.46 3.06 3.68
CA ALA A 34 -21.71 1.62 3.90
C ALA A 34 -21.05 1.13 5.20
N LEU A 35 -21.09 1.96 6.26
CA LEU A 35 -20.46 1.72 7.56
C LEU A 35 -21.36 0.98 8.57
N LEU A 36 -22.49 0.36 8.20
CA LEU A 36 -23.45 -0.09 9.23
C LEU A 36 -24.09 -1.48 9.07
N ALA A 37 -23.49 -2.43 8.34
CA ALA A 37 -24.11 -3.76 8.21
C ALA A 37 -23.18 -4.99 8.24
N SER A 38 -22.00 -4.88 8.86
CA SER A 38 -21.22 -6.05 9.25
C SER A 38 -20.61 -5.74 10.60
N GLY A 39 -20.78 -6.62 11.59
CA GLY A 39 -20.29 -6.43 12.97
C GLY A 39 -18.77 -6.21 13.02
N PRO A 40 -18.15 -6.20 14.22
CA PRO A 40 -16.70 -6.20 14.27
C PRO A 40 -16.22 -7.45 13.53
N ALA A 41 -15.83 -7.29 12.27
CA ALA A 41 -14.83 -8.12 11.67
C ALA A 41 -13.66 -7.90 12.61
N LEU A 42 -13.49 -8.83 13.56
CA LEU A 42 -12.23 -9.03 14.23
C LEU A 42 -11.22 -8.87 13.11
N ALA A 43 -10.46 -7.78 13.16
CA ALA A 43 -9.32 -7.61 12.30
C ALA A 43 -8.62 -8.94 12.43
N GLN A 44 -8.68 -9.78 11.40
CA GLN A 44 -7.88 -10.96 11.33
C GLN A 44 -6.49 -10.38 11.15
N GLU A 45 -5.90 -9.95 12.26
CA GLU A 45 -4.51 -9.59 12.36
C GLU A 45 -3.81 -10.84 11.88
N GLN A 46 -3.44 -10.82 10.60
CA GLN A 46 -2.57 -11.80 10.00
C GLN A 46 -1.44 -11.96 11.03
N PRO A 47 -1.21 -13.16 11.56
CA PRO A 47 -0.23 -13.34 12.61
C PRO A 47 1.06 -12.66 12.15
N ARG A 48 1.53 -11.69 12.94
CA ARG A 48 2.71 -10.88 12.64
C ARG A 48 3.97 -11.73 12.87
N THR A 49 4.01 -12.91 12.23
CA THR A 49 4.95 -14.00 12.48
C THR A 49 6.40 -13.55 12.32
N LEU A 50 6.64 -12.58 11.44
CA LEU A 50 7.97 -12.04 11.21
C LEU A 50 8.27 -10.78 12.02
N ASP A 51 7.36 -10.20 12.80
CA ASP A 51 7.63 -8.94 13.48
C ASP A 51 8.72 -9.05 14.53
N ALA A 52 8.68 -10.09 15.38
CA ALA A 52 9.74 -10.32 16.36
C ALA A 52 11.11 -10.50 15.67
N PRO A 53 11.31 -11.44 14.72
CA PRO A 53 12.60 -11.60 14.06
C PRO A 53 13.00 -10.42 13.15
N ARG A 54 12.07 -9.60 12.67
CA ARG A 54 12.37 -8.34 11.97
C ARG A 54 12.87 -7.28 12.93
N SER A 55 12.19 -7.09 14.07
CA SER A 55 12.55 -6.09 15.06
C SER A 55 13.94 -6.31 15.65
N THR A 56 14.35 -7.59 15.80
CA THR A 56 15.70 -7.98 16.23
C THR A 56 16.72 -7.99 15.09
N GLY A 57 16.30 -7.76 13.84
CA GLY A 57 17.18 -7.69 12.67
C GLY A 57 17.69 -9.04 12.14
N VAL A 58 17.17 -10.15 12.65
CA VAL A 58 17.45 -11.53 12.19
C VAL A 58 16.81 -11.78 10.82
N VAL A 59 15.62 -11.24 10.60
CA VAL A 59 14.91 -11.25 9.30
C VAL A 59 14.87 -9.83 8.74
N ALA A 60 15.02 -9.73 7.44
CA ALA A 60 14.88 -8.51 6.66
C ALA A 60 13.93 -8.69 5.49
N GLU A 61 13.61 -7.59 4.82
CA GLU A 61 12.73 -7.56 3.66
C GLU A 61 13.49 -7.03 2.44
N ARG A 62 13.28 -7.64 1.28
CA ARG A 62 13.93 -7.27 0.03
C ARG A 62 13.04 -6.29 -0.75
N TRP A 63 13.66 -5.55 -1.66
CA TRP A 63 13.02 -4.61 -2.58
C TRP A 63 11.90 -5.22 -3.44
N ASP A 64 11.92 -6.54 -3.66
CA ASP A 64 10.91 -7.30 -4.40
C ASP A 64 9.81 -7.89 -3.48
N GLY A 65 9.78 -7.49 -2.21
CA GLY A 65 8.72 -7.85 -1.27
C GLY A 65 8.87 -9.25 -0.67
N TYR A 66 10.05 -9.88 -0.75
CA TYR A 66 10.35 -11.16 -0.08
C TYR A 66 11.18 -10.98 1.19
N ALA A 67 10.95 -11.84 2.18
CA ALA A 67 11.75 -11.88 3.39
C ALA A 67 13.09 -12.61 3.14
N ILE A 68 14.14 -12.22 3.87
CA ILE A 68 15.46 -12.84 3.83
C ILE A 68 16.03 -12.94 5.25
N LEU A 69 16.75 -14.03 5.54
CA LEU A 69 17.52 -14.14 6.77
C LEU A 69 18.80 -13.29 6.65
N ARG A 70 19.06 -12.42 7.63
CA ARG A 70 20.33 -11.68 7.73
C ARG A 70 21.36 -12.41 8.58
N ASP A 71 20.90 -13.24 9.50
CA ASP A 71 21.74 -14.04 10.37
C ASP A 71 21.77 -15.50 9.89
N ASN A 72 22.97 -15.96 9.51
CA ASN A 72 23.19 -17.34 9.06
C ASN A 72 23.06 -18.36 10.20
N THR A 73 23.07 -17.92 11.46
CA THR A 73 22.83 -18.76 12.64
C THR A 73 21.35 -18.98 12.94
N ALA A 74 20.44 -18.37 12.16
CA ALA A 74 19.02 -18.60 12.30
C ALA A 74 18.67 -20.10 12.22
N GLY A 75 17.94 -20.56 13.25
CA GLY A 75 17.50 -21.95 13.39
C GLY A 75 16.63 -22.42 12.21
N ALA A 76 16.55 -23.75 12.03
CA ALA A 76 15.80 -24.37 10.94
C ALA A 76 14.32 -23.95 10.91
N ASP A 77 13.70 -23.76 12.07
CA ASP A 77 12.31 -23.35 12.19
C ASP A 77 12.06 -21.96 11.58
N LEU A 78 12.92 -20.98 11.89
CA LEU A 78 12.78 -19.63 11.34
C LEU A 78 12.99 -19.61 9.83
N ARG A 79 13.92 -20.43 9.31
CA ARG A 79 14.13 -20.61 7.88
C ARG A 79 12.87 -21.16 7.20
N ALA A 80 12.26 -22.21 7.76
CA ALA A 80 11.03 -22.80 7.24
C ALA A 80 9.84 -21.81 7.26
N VAL A 81 9.78 -20.94 8.28
CA VAL A 81 8.80 -19.85 8.36
C VAL A 81 9.01 -18.83 7.24
N VAL A 82 10.25 -18.34 7.04
CA VAL A 82 10.59 -17.39 5.97
C VAL A 82 10.26 -17.98 4.59
N GLU A 83 10.62 -19.24 4.35
CA GLU A 83 10.31 -19.94 3.10
C GLU A 83 8.80 -20.09 2.87
N THR A 84 8.04 -20.43 3.91
CA THR A 84 6.59 -20.55 3.84
C THR A 84 5.92 -19.22 3.51
N ILE A 85 6.39 -18.12 4.11
CA ILE A 85 5.88 -16.78 3.82
C ILE A 85 6.22 -16.37 2.40
N ASN A 86 7.46 -16.59 1.96
CA ASN A 86 7.87 -16.25 0.60
C ASN A 86 7.14 -17.09 -0.45
N ARG A 87 6.81 -18.35 -0.16
CA ARG A 87 5.96 -19.17 -1.04
C ARG A 87 4.56 -18.56 -1.18
N LYS A 88 3.89 -18.26 -0.06
CA LYS A 88 2.57 -17.59 -0.07
C LYS A 88 2.60 -16.26 -0.82
N ARG A 89 3.65 -15.47 -0.63
CA ARG A 89 3.85 -14.19 -1.34
C ARG A 89 4.03 -14.41 -2.84
N ARG A 90 4.85 -15.37 -3.27
CA ARG A 90 5.02 -15.69 -4.69
C ARG A 90 3.69 -16.07 -5.35
N ASP A 91 2.92 -16.95 -4.70
CA ASP A 91 1.62 -17.39 -5.22
C ASP A 91 0.66 -16.21 -5.36
N HIS A 92 0.56 -15.39 -4.32
CA HIS A 92 -0.29 -14.19 -4.31
C HIS A 92 0.15 -13.14 -5.32
N TYR A 93 1.45 -12.82 -5.36
CA TYR A 93 1.99 -11.83 -6.30
C TYR A 93 1.80 -12.30 -7.74
N GLY A 94 1.96 -13.59 -8.00
CA GLY A 94 1.71 -14.21 -9.30
C GLY A 94 0.24 -14.12 -9.72
N GLU A 95 -0.70 -14.36 -8.81
CA GLU A 95 -2.14 -14.17 -9.07
C GLU A 95 -2.46 -12.72 -9.44
N VAL A 96 -1.99 -11.76 -8.65
CA VAL A 96 -2.19 -10.33 -8.91
C VAL A 96 -1.55 -9.94 -10.24
N ALA A 97 -0.31 -10.37 -10.50
CA ALA A 97 0.40 -10.03 -11.72
C ALA A 97 -0.36 -10.48 -12.97
N ARG A 98 -0.89 -11.71 -12.95
CA ARG A 98 -1.67 -12.27 -14.06
C ARG A 98 -2.99 -11.53 -14.26
N ARG A 99 -3.68 -11.18 -13.16
CA ARG A 99 -4.96 -10.46 -13.19
C ARG A 99 -4.80 -9.04 -13.73
N GLU A 100 -3.75 -8.35 -13.32
CA GLU A 100 -3.50 -6.95 -13.70
C GLU A 100 -2.66 -6.79 -14.98
N GLY A 101 -2.24 -7.90 -15.60
CA GLY A 101 -1.42 -7.88 -16.81
C GLY A 101 -0.01 -7.29 -16.61
N THR A 102 0.59 -7.51 -15.45
CA THR A 102 1.92 -7.01 -15.07
C THR A 102 2.87 -8.15 -14.66
N THR A 103 4.08 -7.82 -14.21
CA THR A 103 5.07 -8.80 -13.72
C THR A 103 4.94 -9.03 -12.22
N ILE A 104 5.31 -10.24 -11.78
CA ILE A 104 5.36 -10.59 -10.34
C ILE A 104 6.29 -9.65 -9.56
N GLU A 105 7.36 -9.17 -10.20
CA GLU A 105 8.32 -8.26 -9.60
C GLU A 105 7.71 -6.86 -9.38
N SER A 106 6.95 -6.34 -10.35
CA SER A 106 6.23 -5.06 -10.22
C SER A 106 5.26 -5.11 -9.04
N VAL A 107 4.51 -6.22 -8.90
CA VAL A 107 3.63 -6.47 -7.75
C VAL A 107 4.45 -6.55 -6.45
N GLY A 108 5.57 -7.27 -6.47
CA GLY A 108 6.47 -7.41 -5.33
C GLY A 108 6.97 -6.06 -4.79
N ARG A 109 7.33 -5.12 -5.69
CA ARG A 109 7.75 -3.75 -5.32
C ARG A 109 6.65 -2.95 -4.62
N ILE A 110 5.40 -3.09 -5.07
CA ILE A 110 4.23 -2.47 -4.42
C ILE A 110 4.09 -3.03 -3.00
N TYR A 111 4.14 -4.35 -2.86
CA TYR A 111 4.07 -4.99 -1.54
C TYR A 111 5.28 -4.67 -0.67
N ALA A 112 6.48 -4.48 -1.22
CA ALA A 112 7.66 -4.07 -0.47
C ALA A 112 7.43 -2.71 0.22
N GLN A 113 6.81 -1.75 -0.47
CA GLN A 113 6.45 -0.46 0.12
C GLN A 113 5.40 -0.60 1.23
N GLN A 114 4.39 -1.45 1.04
CA GLN A 114 3.40 -1.75 2.08
C GLN A 114 4.06 -2.39 3.31
N ILE A 115 4.92 -3.38 3.09
CA ILE A 115 5.68 -4.05 4.16
C ILE A 115 6.55 -3.03 4.89
N PHE A 116 7.25 -2.14 4.18
CA PHE A 116 8.04 -1.08 4.79
C PHE A 116 7.19 -0.21 5.72
N ASN A 117 6.00 0.20 5.29
CA ASN A 117 5.11 1.03 6.09
C ASN A 117 4.63 0.30 7.37
N GLN A 118 4.36 -0.99 7.27
CA GLN A 118 3.77 -1.80 8.35
C GLN A 118 4.80 -2.46 9.27
N ALA A 119 6.04 -2.64 8.83
CA ALA A 119 7.06 -3.35 9.59
C ALA A 119 7.43 -2.62 10.88
N PRO A 120 7.77 -3.36 11.96
CA PRO A 120 8.21 -2.77 13.21
C PRO A 120 9.53 -1.98 13.03
N ALA A 121 9.79 -1.05 13.95
CA ALA A 121 11.09 -0.41 14.04
C ALA A 121 12.20 -1.45 14.23
N GLY A 122 13.40 -1.16 13.72
CA GLY A 122 14.53 -2.07 13.74
C GLY A 122 14.58 -3.05 12.56
N THR A 123 13.52 -3.14 11.76
CA THR A 123 13.47 -3.97 10.55
C THR A 123 14.51 -3.49 9.55
N TRP A 124 15.24 -4.45 8.97
CA TRP A 124 16.20 -4.19 7.89
C TRP A 124 15.56 -4.43 6.52
N PHE A 125 15.99 -3.64 5.55
CA PHE A 125 15.54 -3.68 4.16
C PHE A 125 16.73 -3.75 3.22
N LEU A 126 16.71 -4.67 2.26
CA LEU A 126 17.68 -4.76 1.18
C LEU A 126 17.12 -4.05 -0.06
N GLY A 127 17.73 -2.93 -0.43
CA GLY A 127 17.42 -2.20 -1.65
C GLY A 127 17.81 -2.97 -2.91
N GLU A 128 17.25 -2.55 -4.04
CA GLU A 128 17.59 -3.08 -5.36
C GLU A 128 19.05 -2.80 -5.75
N ASP A 129 19.57 -1.68 -5.27
CA ASP A 129 20.98 -1.28 -5.34
C ASP A 129 21.91 -2.15 -4.47
N GLY A 130 21.36 -3.14 -3.76
CA GLY A 130 22.10 -3.99 -2.82
C GLY A 130 22.40 -3.32 -1.49
N ASN A 131 21.95 -2.08 -1.28
CA ASN A 131 22.22 -1.35 -0.05
C ASN A 131 21.22 -1.71 1.05
N TRP A 132 21.75 -1.89 2.25
CA TRP A 132 20.95 -2.17 3.44
C TRP A 132 20.48 -0.86 4.10
N LYS A 133 19.22 -0.82 4.50
CA LYS A 133 18.63 0.27 5.28
C LYS A 133 17.88 -0.28 6.48
N ARG A 134 17.96 0.40 7.63
CA ARG A 134 17.21 0.05 8.83
C ARG A 134 16.09 1.06 9.04
N LYS A 135 14.89 0.57 9.36
CA LYS A 135 13.76 1.41 9.77
C LYS A 135 13.88 1.80 11.24
#